data_AF-F3AYB4-F1
#
_entry.id   AF-F3AYB4-F1
#
_cell.length_a   1.000
_cell.length_b   1.000
_cell.length_c   1.000
_cell.angle_alpha   90.00
_cell.angle_beta   90.00
_cell.angle_gamma   90.00
#
_symmetry.space_group_name_H-M   'P 1'
#
loop_
_entity.id
_entity.type
_entity.pdbx_description
1 polymer ?
#
loop_
_entity_poly.entity_id
_entity_poly.type
_entity_poly.pdbx_seq_one_letter_code
_entity_poly.pdbx_strand_id
1 'polypeptide(L)'
;MIPYKQLALAEVFEDCQNKFDNDKYQFLSLLDQTINLDEIVPVSFVTHFHASTGRPRKHPLYPMIKALLIQRIFLNPDRYSSDYILKYSQELR
;
A
#
# COMPACT_ATOMS: atom_id res chain seq x y z
N MET A 1 -3.03 20.57 -9.30
CA MET A 1 -3.34 20.88 -7.90
C MET A 1 -3.32 19.55 -7.16
N ILE A 2 -2.41 19.38 -6.21
CA ILE A 2 -2.36 18.14 -5.42
C ILE A 2 -3.64 18.09 -4.57
N PRO A 3 -4.42 17.00 -4.56
CA PRO A 3 -5.63 16.93 -3.74
C PRO A 3 -5.26 17.13 -2.25
N TYR A 4 -6.09 17.87 -1.51
CA TYR A 4 -5.87 18.24 -0.10
C TYR A 4 -5.48 17.06 0.82
N LYS A 5 -5.90 15.83 0.48
CA LYS A 5 -5.56 14.61 1.22
C LYS A 5 -4.08 14.21 1.21
N GLN A 6 -3.30 14.58 0.19
CA GLN A 6 -1.91 14.12 0.07
C GLN A 6 -0.91 14.93 0.92
N LEU A 7 -1.23 16.19 1.29
CA LEU A 7 -0.43 16.95 2.26
C LEU A 7 -0.52 16.38 3.69
N ALA A 8 -1.61 15.70 4.04
CA ALA A 8 -1.82 15.12 5.37
C ALA A 8 -0.87 13.95 5.66
N LEU A 9 -0.32 13.26 4.67
CA LEU A 9 0.49 12.05 4.93
C LEU A 9 1.83 12.37 5.64
N ALA A 10 2.40 13.54 5.40
CA ALA A 10 3.64 13.98 6.07
C ALA A 10 3.39 14.40 7.52
N GLU A 11 2.27 15.12 7.78
CA GLU A 11 1.85 15.52 9.13
C GLU A 11 1.35 14.32 9.96
N VAL A 12 0.76 13.33 9.29
CA VAL A 12 0.30 12.09 9.89
C VAL A 12 1.40 11.02 9.89
N PHE A 13 2.61 11.28 9.34
CA PHE A 13 3.62 10.22 9.17
C PHE A 13 4.06 9.59 10.50
N GLU A 14 4.25 10.40 11.54
CA GLU A 14 4.63 9.92 12.88
C GLU A 14 3.50 9.11 13.54
N ASP A 15 2.25 9.57 13.42
CA ASP A 15 1.05 8.85 13.85
C ASP A 15 0.81 7.57 13.02
N CYS A 16 1.10 7.61 11.72
CA CYS A 16 1.06 6.47 10.80
C CYS A 16 2.07 5.41 11.22
N GLN A 17 3.28 5.82 11.61
CA GLN A 17 4.34 4.91 12.04
C GLN A 17 4.00 4.26 13.38
N ASN A 18 3.49 5.02 14.35
CA ASN A 18 2.99 4.49 15.61
C ASN A 18 1.85 3.47 15.38
N LYS A 19 0.87 3.81 14.53
CA LYS A 19 -0.22 2.89 14.17
C LYS A 19 0.27 1.69 13.39
N PHE A 20 1.26 1.84 12.52
CA PHE A 20 1.88 0.72 11.81
C PHE A 20 2.48 -0.32 12.76
N ASP A 21 3.14 0.15 13.83
CA ASP A 21 3.78 -0.73 14.82
C ASP A 21 2.77 -1.34 15.80
N ASN A 22 1.74 -0.58 16.21
CA ASN A 22 0.86 -0.93 17.33
C ASN A 22 -0.59 -1.30 16.96
N ASP A 23 -1.14 -0.79 15.85
CA ASP A 23 -2.52 -1.03 15.41
C ASP A 23 -2.65 -1.18 13.88
N LYS A 24 -2.52 -2.44 13.45
CA LYS A 24 -2.62 -2.87 12.06
C LYS A 24 -3.92 -2.44 11.36
N TYR A 25 -5.06 -2.51 12.04
CA TYR A 25 -6.34 -2.23 11.40
C TYR A 25 -6.55 -0.73 11.20
N GLN A 26 -6.19 0.06 12.21
CA GLN A 26 -6.25 1.50 12.12
C GLN A 26 -5.27 2.04 11.08
N PHE A 27 -4.08 1.44 10.97
CA PHE A 27 -3.11 1.74 9.92
C PHE A 27 -3.68 1.48 8.50
N LEU A 28 -4.25 0.30 8.27
CA LEU A 28 -4.83 -0.05 6.95
C LEU A 28 -6.00 0.87 6.59
N SER A 29 -6.85 1.22 7.56
CA SER A 29 -7.95 2.16 7.34
C SER A 29 -7.45 3.55 6.96
N LEU A 30 -6.39 4.03 7.62
CA LEU A 30 -5.78 5.31 7.33
C LEU A 30 -5.14 5.35 5.92
N LEU A 31 -4.47 4.27 5.52
CA LEU A 31 -3.96 4.12 4.15
C LEU A 31 -5.08 4.19 3.11
N ASP A 32 -6.20 3.52 3.34
CA ASP A 32 -7.35 3.52 2.43
C ASP A 32 -8.02 4.90 2.32
N GLN A 33 -8.00 5.68 3.40
CA GLN A 33 -8.52 7.05 3.40
C GLN A 33 -7.61 8.04 2.69
N THR A 34 -6.29 7.82 2.74
CA THR A 34 -5.25 8.75 2.27
C THR A 34 -4.80 8.48 0.85
N ILE A 35 -4.79 7.21 0.41
CA ILE A 35 -4.30 6.79 -0.90
C ILE A 35 -5.47 6.25 -1.73
N ASN A 36 -5.92 7.04 -2.70
CA ASN A 36 -6.86 6.57 -3.71
C ASN A 36 -6.10 5.89 -4.86
N LEU A 37 -6.15 4.56 -4.95
CA LEU A 37 -5.44 3.81 -6.00
C LEU A 37 -6.01 4.05 -7.39
N ASP A 38 -7.31 4.33 -7.51
CA ASP A 38 -7.93 4.59 -8.81
C ASP A 38 -7.45 5.90 -9.43
N GLU A 39 -6.96 6.84 -8.61
CA GLU A 39 -6.34 8.08 -9.08
C GLU A 39 -4.87 7.90 -9.49
N ILE A 40 -4.18 6.91 -8.92
CA ILE A 40 -2.74 6.72 -9.10
C ILE A 40 -2.43 5.68 -10.18
N VAL A 41 -3.24 4.61 -10.25
CA VAL A 41 -3.02 3.50 -11.17
C VAL A 41 -3.66 3.82 -12.51
N PRO A 42 -2.89 3.97 -13.61
CA PRO A 42 -3.48 4.28 -14.91
C PRO A 42 -4.39 3.17 -15.40
N VAL A 43 -5.50 3.52 -16.04
CA VAL A 43 -6.43 2.55 -16.64
C VAL A 43 -5.71 1.60 -17.61
N SER A 44 -4.75 2.10 -18.39
CA SER A 44 -3.93 1.26 -19.27
C SER A 44 -3.17 0.18 -18.49
N PHE A 45 -2.63 0.52 -17.31
CA PHE A 45 -1.95 -0.45 -16.45
C PHE A 45 -2.92 -1.51 -15.94
N VAL A 46 -4.13 -1.13 -15.53
CA VAL A 46 -5.19 -2.09 -15.14
C VAL A 46 -5.50 -3.03 -16.30
N THR A 47 -5.73 -2.51 -17.50
CA THR A 47 -6.01 -3.30 -18.70
C THR A 47 -4.89 -4.28 -19.02
N HIS A 48 -3.63 -3.81 -19.04
CA HIS A 48 -2.47 -4.66 -19.27
C HIS A 48 -2.27 -5.68 -18.16
N PHE A 49 -2.51 -5.28 -16.91
CA PHE A 49 -2.43 -6.19 -15.78
C PHE A 49 -3.42 -7.31 -15.94
N HIS A 50 -4.62 -7.11 -16.51
CA HIS A 50 -5.62 -8.18 -16.68
C HIS A 50 -5.52 -8.94 -18.01
N ALA A 51 -4.76 -8.47 -19.00
CA ALA A 51 -4.60 -9.13 -20.30
C ALA A 51 -4.10 -10.59 -20.19
N SER A 52 -4.55 -11.52 -21.03
CA SER A 52 -4.11 -12.92 -20.91
C SER A 52 -2.59 -13.05 -21.13
N THR A 53 -1.89 -13.62 -20.16
CA THR A 53 -0.44 -13.89 -20.23
C THR A 53 -0.13 -15.39 -20.34
N GLY A 54 -1.15 -16.23 -20.48
CA GLY A 54 -1.02 -17.69 -20.49
C GLY A 54 -0.73 -18.31 -19.11
N ARG A 55 -0.70 -17.50 -18.03
CA ARG A 55 -0.55 -17.97 -16.65
C ARG A 55 -1.60 -17.34 -15.74
N PRO A 56 -2.21 -18.11 -14.81
CA PRO A 56 -3.14 -17.54 -13.84
C PRO A 56 -2.39 -16.62 -12.87
N ARG A 57 -3.05 -15.52 -12.51
CA ARG A 57 -2.52 -14.57 -11.52
C ARG A 57 -2.82 -15.07 -10.13
N LYS A 58 -1.81 -15.05 -9.27
CA LYS A 58 -1.92 -15.46 -7.86
C LYS A 58 -2.41 -14.32 -6.95
N HIS A 59 -2.11 -13.08 -7.32
CA HIS A 59 -2.36 -11.91 -6.47
C HIS A 59 -3.24 -10.89 -7.20
N PRO A 60 -4.25 -10.30 -6.54
CA PRO A 60 -5.04 -9.23 -7.09
C PRO A 60 -4.22 -7.93 -7.24
N LEU A 61 -4.60 -7.10 -8.22
CA LEU A 61 -3.85 -5.89 -8.60
C LEU A 61 -3.68 -4.91 -7.44
N TYR A 62 -4.79 -4.46 -6.86
CA TYR A 62 -4.77 -3.40 -5.86
C TYR A 62 -4.12 -3.81 -4.54
N PRO A 63 -4.37 -5.00 -3.98
CA PRO A 63 -3.64 -5.43 -2.79
C PRO A 63 -2.13 -5.60 -3.05
N MET A 64 -1.73 -6.04 -4.24
CA MET A 64 -0.32 -6.07 -4.64
C MET A 64 0.29 -4.66 -4.68
N ILE A 65 -0.40 -3.67 -5.27
CA ILE A 65 0.08 -2.28 -5.31
C ILE A 65 0.13 -1.67 -3.91
N LYS A 66 -0.87 -1.90 -3.05
CA LYS A 66 -0.85 -1.46 -1.65
C LYS A 66 0.37 -2.02 -0.91
N ALA A 67 0.64 -3.31 -1.07
CA ALA A 67 1.81 -3.94 -0.45
C ALA A 67 3.12 -3.29 -0.92
N LEU A 68 3.25 -2.99 -2.22
CA LEU A 68 4.42 -2.31 -2.78
C LEU A 68 4.57 -0.87 -2.28
N LEU A 69 3.47 -0.15 -2.10
CA LEU A 69 3.49 1.21 -1.53
C LEU A 69 3.90 1.19 -0.06
N ILE A 70 3.32 0.29 0.74
CA ILE A 70 3.73 0.08 2.14
C ILE A 70 5.22 -0.26 2.20
N GLN A 71 5.69 -1.14 1.33
CA GLN A 71 7.11 -1.47 1.21
C GLN A 71 7.96 -0.24 0.87
N ARG A 72 7.54 0.59 -0.09
CA ARG A 72 8.33 1.78 -0.46
C ARG A 72 8.32 2.89 0.58
N ILE A 73 7.21 3.07 1.31
CA ILE A 73 7.03 4.16 2.28
C ILE A 73 7.69 3.80 3.62
N PHE A 74 7.50 2.57 4.10
CA PHE A 74 7.93 2.16 5.44
C PHE A 74 9.19 1.29 5.44
N LEU A 75 9.46 0.55 4.36
CA LEU A 75 10.67 -0.28 4.25
C LEU A 75 11.77 0.47 3.46
N ASN A 76 12.34 1.50 4.10
CA ASN A 76 13.68 2.03 3.81
C ASN A 76 14.67 1.48 4.87
N PRO A 77 15.98 1.32 4.57
CA PRO A 77 16.71 0.09 4.79
C PRO A 77 17.10 -0.19 6.25
N ASP A 78 16.97 0.80 7.14
CA ASP A 78 17.57 0.73 8.47
C ASP A 78 16.62 0.19 9.56
N ARG A 79 15.30 0.06 9.30
CA ARG A 79 14.34 -0.04 10.42
C ARG A 79 13.29 -1.15 10.42
N TYR A 80 13.10 -1.92 9.35
CA TYR A 80 12.07 -2.98 9.37
C TYR A 80 12.58 -4.27 8.72
N SER A 81 12.73 -5.32 9.53
CA SER A 81 13.21 -6.64 9.12
C SER A 81 12.17 -7.38 8.27
N SER A 82 12.61 -8.33 7.44
CA SER A 82 11.77 -9.15 6.56
C SER A 82 10.58 -9.85 7.26
N ASP A 83 10.65 -10.07 8.57
CA ASP A 83 9.57 -10.65 9.38
C ASP A 83 8.32 -9.76 9.43
N TYR A 84 8.49 -8.44 9.35
CA TYR A 84 7.36 -7.50 9.29
C TYR A 84 6.54 -7.64 8.01
N ILE A 85 7.19 -7.88 6.87
CA ILE A 85 6.51 -8.10 5.59
C ILE A 85 5.63 -9.36 5.66
N LEU A 86 6.15 -10.44 6.23
CA LEU A 86 5.41 -11.69 6.41
C LEU A 86 4.15 -11.50 7.27
N LYS A 87 4.27 -10.75 8.38
CA LYS A 87 3.16 -10.47 9.31
C LYS A 87 2.00 -9.71 8.65
N TYR A 88 2.29 -8.82 7.70
CA TYR A 88 1.26 -8.01 7.04
C TYR A 88 0.73 -8.62 5.74
N SER A 89 1.52 -9.47 5.08
CA SER A 89 1.14 -10.12 3.82
C SER A 89 -0.15 -10.96 3.86
N GLN A 90 -0.52 -11.47 5.04
CA GLN A 90 -1.72 -12.30 5.22
C GLN A 90 -3.03 -11.50 5.14
N GLU A 91 -3.02 -10.24 5.57
CA GLU A 91 -4.22 -9.37 5.58
C GLU A 91 -4.34 -8.53 4.31
N LEU A 92 -3.33 -8.60 3.44
CA LEU A 92 -3.30 -7.96 2.13
C LEU A 92 -3.68 -8.94 1.00
N ARG A 93 -4.15 -10.15 1.33
CA ARG A 93 -4.69 -11.11 0.37
C ARG A 93 -6.19 -10.94 0.23
#